data_AF-K1TNB2-F1
#
_entry.id   AF-K1TNB2-F1
#
_cell.length_a   1.000
_cell.length_b   1.000
_cell.length_c   1.000
_cell.angle_alpha   90.00
_cell.angle_beta   90.00
_cell.angle_gamma   90.00
#
_symmetry.space_group_name_H-M   'P 1'
#
loop_
_entity.id
_entity.type
_entity.pdbx_description
1 polymer ?
#
loop_
_entity_poly.entity_id
_entity_poly.type
_entity_poly.pdbx_seq_one_letter_code
_entity_poly.pdbx_strand_id
1 'polypeptide(L)' 'MNCLVLLSGCGVKDGSCPEEVALTYTALEKYGCAYQPVADDIPVLTVDHLTGQPDQERQILKES' A
#
# COMPACT_ATOMS: atom_id res chain seq x y z
N MET A 1 -6.92 15.20 -14.40
CA MET A 1 -6.98 13.74 -14.64
C MET A 1 -7.26 13.07 -13.31
N ASN A 2 -8.09 12.02 -13.31
CA ASN A 2 -8.44 11.30 -12.08
C ASN A 2 -7.79 9.92 -12.14
N CYS A 3 -7.04 9.57 -11.11
CA CYS A 3 -6.30 8.32 -11.03
C CYS A 3 -6.86 7.44 -9.90
N LEU A 4 -7.02 6.15 -10.17
CA LEU A 4 -7.14 5.15 -9.10
C LEU A 4 -5.74 4.65 -8.77
N VAL A 5 -5.43 4.55 -7.48
CA VAL A 5 -4.17 3.98 -7.00
C VAL A 5 -4.49 2.71 -6.24
N LEU A 6 -4.25 1.57 -6.87
CA LEU A 6 -4.45 0.27 -6.26
C LEU A 6 -3.29 -0.05 -5.32
N LEU A 7 -3.62 -0.34 -4.06
CA LEU A 7 -2.69 -0.73 -3.01
C LEU A 7 -2.93 -2.19 -2.64
N SER A 8 -1.87 -2.84 -2.17
CA SER A 8 -1.82 -4.24 -1.76
C SER A 8 -1.49 -4.43 -0.28
N GLY A 9 -1.52 -3.35 0.51
CA GLY A 9 -1.17 -3.32 1.94
C GLY A 9 -0.03 -2.33 2.20
N CYS A 10 0.63 -2.42 3.36
CA CYS A 10 1.68 -1.48 3.77
C CYS A 10 3.00 -2.18 4.14
N GLY A 11 3.89 -2.36 3.15
CA GLY A 11 5.20 -2.97 3.37
C GLY A 11 5.76 -3.63 2.12
N VAL A 12 7.05 -3.48 1.84
CA VAL A 12 7.66 -3.98 0.59
C VAL A 12 7.62 -5.52 0.44
N LYS A 13 7.49 -6.26 1.55
CA LYS A 13 7.52 -7.72 1.55
C LYS A 13 6.13 -8.37 1.48
N ASP A 14 5.09 -7.61 1.80
CA ASP A 14 3.75 -8.11 2.13
C ASP A 14 2.62 -7.14 1.72
N GLY A 15 2.95 -6.08 0.99
CA GLY A 15 2.01 -5.09 0.49
C GLY A 15 2.66 -4.11 -0.48
N SER A 16 2.16 -2.88 -0.51
CA SER A 16 2.74 -1.82 -1.34
C SER A 16 3.94 -1.18 -0.66
N CYS A 17 4.99 -0.91 -1.43
CA CYS A 17 6.20 -0.23 -0.95
C CYS A 17 5.87 1.22 -0.54
N PRO A 18 6.00 1.61 0.74
CA PRO A 18 5.61 2.93 1.21
C PRO A 18 6.30 4.07 0.45
N GLU A 19 7.57 3.91 0.10
CA GLU A 19 8.36 4.90 -0.63
C GLU A 19 7.84 5.12 -2.05
N GLU A 20 7.49 4.04 -2.76
CA GLU A 20 6.94 4.13 -4.12
C GLU A 20 5.54 4.74 -4.12
N VAL A 21 4.72 4.40 -3.13
CA VAL A 21 3.39 4.99 -2.95
C VAL A 21 3.50 6.49 -2.67
N ALA A 22 4.41 6.89 -1.77
CA ALA A 22 4.65 8.30 -1.46
C ALA A 22 5.14 9.09 -2.67
N LEU A 23 6.07 8.55 -3.46
CA LEU A 23 6.54 9.18 -4.70
C LEU A 23 5.44 9.24 -5.76
N THR A 24 4.58 8.24 -5.84
CA THR A 24 3.42 8.22 -6.74
C THR A 24 2.45 9.35 -6.41
N TYR A 25 2.06 9.49 -5.14
CA TYR A 25 1.19 10.60 -4.71
C TYR A 25 1.86 11.96 -4.94
N THR A 26 3.14 12.09 -4.60
CA THR A 26 3.92 13.32 -4.85
C THR A 26 3.90 13.72 -6.33
N ALA A 27 4.07 12.75 -7.24
CA ALA A 27 4.01 13.00 -8.67
C ALA A 27 2.59 13.41 -9.12
N LEU A 28 1.55 12.70 -8.67
CA LEU A 28 0.17 13.01 -9.02
C LEU A 28 -0.23 14.43 -8.56
N GLU A 29 0.15 14.81 -7.34
CA GLU A 29 -0.06 16.15 -6.79
C GLU A 29 0.70 17.21 -7.57
N LYS A 30 1.97 16.96 -7.91
CA LYS A 30 2.80 17.88 -8.71
C LYS A 30 2.16 18.21 -10.06
N TYR A 31 1.42 17.28 -10.65
CA TYR A 31 0.73 17.47 -11.93
C TYR A 31 -0.77 17.78 -11.79
N GLY A 32 -1.26 18.09 -10.58
CA GLY A 32 -2.66 18.46 -10.34
C GLY A 32 -3.66 17.33 -10.65
N CYS A 33 -3.24 16.08 -10.51
CA CYS A 33 -4.10 14.92 -10.69
C CYS A 33 -4.83 14.60 -9.38
N ALA A 34 -6.15 14.47 -9.43
CA ALA A 34 -6.91 13.90 -8.33
C ALA A 34 -6.65 12.39 -8.28
N TYR A 35 -6.53 11.83 -7.08
CA TYR A 35 -6.32 10.40 -6.91
C TYR A 35 -7.13 9.81 -5.77
N GLN A 36 -7.55 8.56 -5.95
CA GLN A 36 -8.27 7.79 -4.94
C GLN A 36 -7.50 6.48 -4.69
N PRO A 37 -6.91 6.31 -3.49
CA PRO A 37 -6.38 5.03 -3.07
C PRO A 37 -7.52 4.01 -2.91
N VAL A 38 -7.28 2.79 -3.37
CA VAL A 38 -8.20 1.65 -3.23
C VAL A 38 -7.39 0.40 -2.90
N ALA A 39 -8.01 -0.51 -2.17
CA ALA A 39 -7.42 -1.76 -1.71
C ALA A 39 -8.55 -2.77 -1.49
N ASP A 40 -8.25 -4.07 -1.61
CA ASP A 40 -9.20 -5.13 -1.29
C ASP A 40 -9.32 -5.30 0.25
N ASP A 41 -10.53 -5.59 0.76
CA ASP A 41 -10.77 -5.89 2.18
C ASP A 41 -10.64 -7.41 2.41
N ILE A 42 -9.42 -7.93 2.25
CA ILE A 42 -9.09 -9.34 2.42
C ILE A 42 -7.91 -9.52 3.40
N PRO A 43 -7.88 -10.63 4.18
CA PRO A 43 -6.75 -10.95 5.02
C PRO A 43 -5.58 -11.51 4.20
N VAL A 44 -4.35 -11.15 4.58
CA VAL A 44 -3.10 -11.71 4.06
C VAL A 44 -2.11 -11.97 5.19
N LEU A 45 -1.29 -13.01 5.04
CA LEU A 45 -0.19 -13.31 5.96
C LEU A 45 0.93 -12.27 5.76
N THR A 46 1.27 -11.52 6.80
CA THR A 46 2.29 -10.47 6.76
C THR A 46 3.68 -11.01 7.07
N VAL A 47 4.67 -10.19 6.81
CA VAL A 47 6.08 -10.51 7.03
C VAL A 47 6.66 -9.49 8.00
N ASP A 48 7.36 -9.96 9.03
CA ASP A 48 8.16 -9.06 9.85
C ASP A 48 9.30 -8.49 8.99
N HIS A 49 9.32 -7.17 8.77
CA HIS A 49 10.31 -6.56 7.88
C HIS A 49 11.75 -6.63 8.42
N LEU A 50 11.95 -6.77 9.73
CA LEU A 50 13.26 -6.94 10.36
C LEU A 50 13.81 -8.36 10.17
N THR A 51 12.99 -9.38 10.42
CA THR A 51 13.43 -10.79 10.44
C THR A 51 13.17 -11.51 9.11
N GLY A 52 12.23 -11.02 8.30
CA GLY A 52 11.77 -11.65 7.07
C GLY A 52 10.95 -12.93 7.29
N GLN A 53 10.56 -13.23 8.53
CA GLN A 53 9.71 -14.38 8.84
C GLN A 53 8.23 -14.02 8.75
N PRO A 54 7.34 -15.01 8.53
CA PRO A 54 5.91 -14.80 8.68
C PRO A 54 5.56 -14.22 10.05
N ASP A 55 4.67 -13.23 10.07
CA ASP A 55 4.15 -12.57 11.28
C ASP A 55 2.68 -12.99 11.50
N GLN A 56 1.74 -12.06 11.37
CA GLN A 56 0.31 -12.29 11.60
C GLN A 56 -0.51 -12.08 10.33
N GLU A 57 -1.79 -12.46 10.35
CA GLU A 57 -2.70 -12.02 9.27
C GLU A 57 -3.15 -10.58 9.51
N ARG A 58 -3.14 -9.75 8.46
CA ARG A 58 -3.68 -8.39 8.48
C ARG A 58 -4.60 -8.15 7.29
N GLN A 59 -5.55 -7.24 7.44
CA GLN A 59 -6.45 -6.86 6.35
C GLN A 59 -5.75 -5.84 5.46
N ILE A 60 -5.69 -6.10 4.15
CA ILE A 60 -5.05 -5.20 3.17
C ILE A 60 -5.62 -3.78 3.25
N LEU A 61 -6.95 -3.65 3.35
CA LEU A 61 -7.61 -2.33 3.45
C LEU A 61 -7.47 -1.70 4.85
N LYS A 62 -7.42 -2.52 5.91
CA LYS A 62 -7.39 -2.08 7.31
C LYS A 62 -6.17 -2.68 8.01
N GLU A 63 -5.02 -2.06 7.82
CA GLU A 63 -3.74 -2.53 8.36
C GLU A 63 -3.58 -2.34 9.90
N SER A 64 -4.67 -2.05 10.63
CA SER A 64 -4.69 -1.77 12.08
C SER A 64 -4.70 -3.02 12.95
#